data_AF-A0A8J6GAI2-F1
#
_entry.id   AF-A0A8J6GAI2-F1
#
_cell.length_a   1.000
_cell.length_b   1.000
_cell.length_c   1.000
_cell.angle_alpha   90.00
_cell.angle_beta   90.00
_cell.angle_gamma   90.00
#
_symmetry.space_group_name_H-M   'P 1'
#
loop_
_entity.id
_entity.type
_entity.pdbx_description
1 polymer ?
#
loop_
_entity_poly.entity_id
_entity_poly.type
_entity_poly.pdbx_seq_one_letter_code
_entity_poly.pdbx_strand_id
1 'polypeptide(L)'
;MLHVHDGGEPTCETAEWSPYLCFCIYLHSSNFPKCWKGHVGDLGNVTAGKDGVANVSIEDRVISLSGDHSVIGRTMVVHEKEDDLGKGGNDESTKTGNAGSRLACGVIGIAQ
;
A
#
# COMPACT_ATOMS: atom_id res chain seq x y z
N MET A 1 4.23 -7.05 -3.72
CA MET A 1 3.94 -5.64 -3.31
C MET A 1 3.48 -5.54 -1.86
N LEU A 2 3.60 -4.39 -1.19
CA LEU A 2 3.07 -4.12 0.16
C LEU A 2 1.95 -3.06 0.14
N HIS A 3 0.80 -3.36 0.75
CA HIS A 3 -0.38 -2.50 0.77
C HIS A 3 -1.11 -2.42 2.10
N VAL A 4 -1.74 -1.26 2.34
CA VAL A 4 -2.76 -1.13 3.38
C VAL A 4 -4.15 -1.28 2.76
N HIS A 5 -4.86 -2.30 3.22
CA HIS A 5 -6.23 -2.63 2.86
C HIS A 5 -7.20 -2.15 3.93
N ASP A 6 -8.39 -1.73 3.51
CA ASP A 6 -9.51 -1.53 4.41
C ASP A 6 -10.03 -2.88 4.94
N GLY A 7 -10.60 -2.83 6.14
CA GLY A 7 -10.91 -4.02 6.94
C GLY A 7 -9.90 -4.21 8.07
N GLY A 8 -10.40 -4.66 9.22
CA GLY A 8 -9.63 -4.86 10.46
C GLY A 8 -9.65 -6.33 10.93
N GLU A 9 -9.84 -7.25 9.99
CA GLU A 9 -9.94 -8.67 10.27
C GLU A 9 -8.57 -9.36 10.12
N PRO A 10 -8.29 -10.41 10.90
CA PRO A 10 -7.00 -11.11 10.88
C PRO A 10 -6.82 -12.00 9.63
N THR A 11 -7.86 -12.18 8.81
CA THR A 11 -7.80 -13.00 7.60
C THR A 11 -7.74 -12.11 6.36
N CYS A 12 -6.95 -12.54 5.37
CA CYS A 12 -6.77 -11.78 4.15
C CYS A 12 -7.95 -11.94 3.19
N GLU A 13 -9.04 -12.60 3.58
CA GLU A 13 -10.18 -12.90 2.69
C GLU A 13 -11.10 -11.69 2.54
N THR A 14 -11.27 -10.91 3.61
CA THR A 14 -12.18 -9.76 3.66
C THR A 14 -11.48 -8.42 3.49
N ALA A 15 -10.16 -8.42 3.37
CA ALA A 15 -9.39 -7.19 3.13
C ALA A 15 -9.83 -6.55 1.80
N GLU A 16 -10.29 -5.31 1.83
CA GLU A 16 -10.69 -4.55 0.65
C GLU A 16 -9.62 -3.50 0.33
N TRP A 17 -9.55 -3.04 -0.91
CA TRP A 17 -8.58 -2.00 -1.27
C TRP A 17 -8.98 -0.68 -0.60
N SER A 18 -8.01 0.01 0.02
CA SER A 18 -8.24 1.35 0.57
C SER A 18 -8.78 2.27 -0.53
N PRO A 19 -9.62 3.28 -0.24
CA PRO A 19 -10.16 4.18 -1.25
C PRO A 19 -9.07 4.92 -2.04
N TYR A 20 -9.34 5.10 -3.34
CA TYR A 20 -8.51 5.92 -4.23
C TYR A 20 -8.59 7.38 -3.84
N LEU A 21 -7.45 8.04 -3.71
CA LEU A 21 -7.36 9.47 -3.41
C LEU A 21 -6.30 10.11 -4.33
N CYS A 22 -6.63 11.24 -4.99
CA CYS A 22 -5.60 12.06 -5.65
C CYS A 22 -4.92 12.87 -4.56
N PHE A 23 -3.69 12.51 -4.20
CA PHE A 23 -2.91 13.21 -3.19
C PHE A 23 -1.86 14.11 -3.83
N CYS A 24 -1.93 15.40 -3.52
CA CYS A 24 -0.88 16.36 -3.82
C CYS A 24 0.27 16.19 -2.81
N ILE A 25 1.32 15.46 -3.19
CA ILE A 25 2.53 15.35 -2.36
C ILE A 25 3.49 16.50 -2.69
N TYR A 26 3.97 17.19 -1.64
CA TYR A 26 5.15 18.04 -1.74
C TYR A 26 6.38 17.15 -1.66
N LEU A 27 6.90 16.74 -2.81
CA LEU A 27 8.20 16.08 -2.88
C LEU A 27 9.28 17.08 -2.47
N HIS A 28 10.21 16.64 -1.62
CA HIS A 28 11.30 17.46 -1.06
C HIS A 28 12.22 18.10 -2.12
N SER A 29 12.08 17.70 -3.39
CA SER A 29 12.92 18.12 -4.52
C SER A 29 12.17 18.92 -5.61
N SER A 30 10.89 19.26 -5.40
CA SER A 30 10.13 20.04 -6.39
C SER A 30 9.14 20.99 -5.72
N ASN A 31 9.28 22.30 -5.97
CA ASN A 31 8.39 23.38 -5.51
C ASN A 31 6.95 23.34 -6.09
N PHE A 32 6.55 22.22 -6.68
CA PHE A 32 5.24 22.00 -7.27
C PHE A 32 4.62 20.75 -6.66
N PRO A 33 3.36 20.82 -6.18
CA PRO A 33 2.64 19.63 -5.73
C PRO A 33 2.48 18.69 -6.92
N LYS A 34 3.03 17.47 -6.84
CA LYS A 34 2.71 16.42 -7.81
C LYS A 34 1.45 15.71 -7.29
N CYS A 35 0.34 15.74 -8.03
CA CYS A 35 -0.80 14.87 -7.71
C CYS A 35 -0.41 13.45 -8.09
N TRP A 36 -0.13 12.62 -7.08
CA TRP A 36 -0.08 11.18 -7.25
C TRP A 36 -1.53 10.67 -7.29
N LYS A 37 -1.86 9.87 -8.30
CA LYS A 37 -3.13 9.15 -8.38
C LYS A 37 -2.85 7.71 -7.95
N GLY A 38 -3.35 7.31 -6.79
CA GLY A 38 -3.23 5.97 -6.22
C GLY A 38 -4.15 5.83 -5.02
N HIS A 39 -4.12 4.68 -4.34
CA HIS A 39 -4.76 4.53 -3.03
C HIS A 39 -3.86 5.10 -1.93
N VAL A 40 -4.47 5.48 -0.80
CA VAL A 40 -3.71 5.90 0.40
C VAL A 40 -2.81 4.77 0.90
N GLY A 41 -3.23 3.53 0.72
CA GLY A 41 -2.48 2.34 1.14
C GLY A 41 -1.39 1.87 0.19
N ASP A 42 -1.13 2.59 -0.92
CA ASP A 42 -0.13 2.17 -1.93
C ASP A 42 1.30 2.44 -1.44
N LEU A 43 1.92 1.46 -0.76
CA LEU A 43 3.30 1.58 -0.27
C LEU A 43 4.35 1.06 -1.28
N GLY A 44 3.91 0.53 -2.42
CA GLY A 44 4.76 0.06 -3.51
C GLY A 44 5.37 -1.33 -3.27
N ASN A 45 6.43 -1.63 -4.04
CA ASN A 45 7.05 -2.95 -4.03
C ASN A 45 8.16 -3.07 -2.97
N VAL A 46 8.20 -4.22 -2.31
CA VAL A 46 9.30 -4.66 -1.45
C VAL A 46 10.07 -5.77 -2.16
N THR A 47 11.39 -5.79 -2.00
CA THR A 47 12.25 -6.79 -2.66
C THR A 47 12.77 -7.79 -1.63
N ALA A 48 12.45 -9.06 -1.83
CA ALA A 48 13.04 -10.15 -1.05
C ALA A 48 14.44 -10.50 -1.58
N GLY A 49 15.38 -10.73 -0.67
CA GLY A 49 16.71 -11.25 -0.97
C GLY A 49 16.67 -12.72 -1.43
N LYS A 50 17.84 -13.27 -1.76
CA LYS A 50 17.98 -14.68 -2.17
C LYS A 50 17.61 -15.69 -1.08
N ASP A 51 17.63 -15.24 0.17
CA ASP A 51 17.20 -15.94 1.37
C ASP A 51 15.67 -15.87 1.60
N GLY A 52 14.94 -15.15 0.74
CA GLY A 52 13.50 -14.94 0.86
C GLY A 52 13.12 -13.85 1.87
N VAL A 53 14.08 -13.11 2.43
CA VAL A 53 13.83 -12.05 3.43
C VAL A 53 13.73 -10.69 2.73
N ALA A 54 12.62 -9.99 2.95
CA ALA A 54 12.47 -8.59 2.53
C ALA A 54 12.73 -7.67 3.72
N ASN A 55 13.84 -6.91 3.66
CA ASN A 55 14.10 -5.84 4.62
C ASN A 55 13.39 -4.57 4.15
N VAL A 56 12.37 -4.15 4.89
CA VAL A 56 11.48 -3.05 4.50
C VAL A 56 11.86 -1.78 5.25
N SER A 57 12.14 -0.69 4.51
CA SER A 57 12.36 0.65 5.05
C SER A 57 11.66 1.65 4.13
N ILE A 58 10.50 2.14 4.54
CA ILE A 58 9.64 3.03 3.75
C ILE A 58 9.33 4.27 4.59
N GLU A 59 9.46 5.44 3.97
CA GLU A 59 8.97 6.72 4.49
C GLU A 59 7.82 7.18 3.60
N ASP A 60 6.63 7.35 4.17
CA ASP A 60 5.45 7.79 3.46
C ASP A 60 4.84 9.03 4.13
N ARG A 61 4.23 9.92 3.33
CA ARG A 61 3.67 11.21 3.78
C ARG A 61 2.14 11.27 3.67
N VAL A 62 1.51 10.21 3.17
CA VAL A 62 0.08 10.11 2.92
C VAL A 62 -0.60 9.33 4.05
N ILE A 63 -0.05 8.17 4.41
CA ILE A 63 -0.54 7.39 5.55
C ILE A 63 -0.27 8.12 6.86
N SER A 64 -1.17 7.95 7.81
CA SER A 64 -1.05 8.52 9.14
C SER A 64 -1.40 7.48 10.20
N LEU A 65 -0.97 7.72 11.43
CA LEU A 65 -1.40 6.94 12.60
C LEU A 65 -2.57 7.62 13.33
N SER A 66 -3.13 8.69 12.77
CA SER A 66 -4.28 9.43 13.32
C SER A 66 -5.02 10.21 12.23
N GLY A 67 -6.25 10.64 12.53
CA GLY A 67 -7.09 11.40 11.59
C GLY A 67 -7.66 10.54 10.46
N ASP A 68 -8.09 11.18 9.37
CA ASP A 68 -8.86 10.53 8.30
C ASP A 68 -8.05 9.50 7.49
N HIS A 69 -6.73 9.62 7.45
CA HIS A 69 -5.82 8.64 6.84
C HIS A 69 -5.21 7.68 7.86
N SER A 70 -5.80 7.56 9.05
CA SER A 70 -5.32 6.61 10.05
C SER A 70 -5.35 5.19 9.47
N VAL A 71 -4.19 4.53 9.50
CA VAL A 71 -4.05 3.11 9.12
C VAL A 71 -4.19 2.17 10.33
N ILE A 72 -4.33 2.70 11.54
CA ILE A 72 -4.56 1.89 12.74
C ILE A 72 -5.90 1.15 12.60
N GLY A 73 -5.88 -0.16 12.87
CA GLY A 73 -7.04 -1.03 12.72
C GLY A 73 -7.32 -1.47 11.28
N ARG A 74 -6.50 -1.05 10.32
CA ARG A 74 -6.52 -1.54 8.94
C ARG A 74 -5.57 -2.73 8.76
N THR A 75 -5.63 -3.39 7.61
CA THR A 75 -4.83 -4.59 7.35
C THR A 75 -3.67 -4.29 6.41
N MET A 76 -2.44 -4.58 6.85
CA MET A 76 -1.27 -4.62 5.99
C MET A 76 -1.27 -5.95 5.22
N VAL A 77 -0.99 -5.93 3.91
CA VAL A 77 -1.00 -7.09 3.01
C VAL A 77 0.26 -7.11 2.17
N VAL A 78 0.89 -8.29 2.06
CA VAL A 78 1.96 -8.55 1.09
C VAL A 78 1.45 -9.46 -0.03
N HIS A 79 1.71 -9.07 -1.26
CA HIS A 79 1.23 -9.72 -2.48
C HIS A 79 2.29 -10.57 -3.17
N GLU A 80 1.82 -11.57 -3.92
CA GLU A 80 2.61 -12.59 -4.63
C GLU A 80 3.48 -12.02 -5.75
N LYS A 81 2.97 -11.03 -6.48
CA LYS A 81 3.63 -10.48 -7.67
C LYS A 81 4.11 -9.07 -7.43
N GLU A 82 4.97 -8.64 -8.35
CA GLU A 82 5.34 -7.25 -8.51
C GLU A 82 4.14 -6.45 -9.00
N ASP A 83 3.91 -5.30 -8.39
CA ASP A 83 2.88 -4.37 -8.82
C ASP A 83 3.39 -3.46 -9.94
N ASP A 84 2.59 -3.32 -10.99
CA ASP A 84 2.91 -2.56 -12.19
C ASP A 84 2.65 -1.05 -12.09
N LEU A 85 2.21 -0.57 -10.92
CA LEU A 85 1.94 0.80 -10.52
C LEU A 85 0.89 1.49 -11.40
N GLY A 86 -0.11 0.75 -11.87
CA GLY A 86 -1.16 1.28 -12.73
C GLY A 86 -0.72 1.48 -14.19
N LYS A 87 0.42 0.92 -14.61
CA LYS A 87 1.01 1.12 -15.94
C LYS A 87 0.91 -0.09 -16.87
N GLY A 88 0.25 -1.16 -16.44
CA GLY A 88 0.06 -2.40 -17.21
C GLY A 88 -0.93 -2.27 -18.37
N GLY A 89 -1.71 -1.19 -18.44
CA GLY A 89 -2.61 -0.90 -19.57
C GLY A 89 -3.88 -1.75 -19.64
N ASN A 90 -4.22 -2.45 -18.55
CA ASN A 90 -5.48 -3.16 -18.36
C ASN A 90 -6.24 -2.61 -17.13
N ASP A 91 -7.54 -2.91 -17.02
CA ASP A 91 -8.37 -2.43 -15.92
C ASP A 91 -7.84 -2.86 -14.55
N GLU A 92 -7.29 -4.06 -14.48
CA GLU A 92 -6.75 -4.66 -13.26
C GLU A 92 -5.47 -3.94 -12.78
N SER A 93 -4.66 -3.41 -13.69
CA SER A 93 -3.48 -2.60 -13.36
C SER A 93 -3.87 -1.37 -12.55
N THR A 94 -4.94 -0.67 -12.96
CA THR A 94 -5.41 0.50 -12.21
C THR A 94 -6.05 0.16 -10.87
N LYS A 95 -6.39 -1.12 -10.63
CA LYS A 95 -7.08 -1.62 -9.43
C LYS A 95 -6.15 -2.24 -8.41
N THR A 96 -5.30 -3.14 -8.87
CA THR A 96 -4.50 -3.98 -8.00
C THR A 96 -3.04 -4.00 -8.42
N GLY A 97 -2.68 -3.19 -9.43
CA GLY A 97 -1.41 -3.21 -10.13
C GLY A 97 -0.97 -4.59 -10.59
N ASN A 98 -1.95 -5.50 -10.82
CA ASN A 98 -1.70 -6.90 -11.15
C ASN A 98 -0.82 -7.65 -10.11
N ALA A 99 -0.83 -7.21 -8.84
CA ALA A 99 0.00 -7.75 -7.76
C ALA A 99 -0.37 -9.20 -7.37
N GLY A 100 -1.50 -9.73 -7.84
CA GLY A 100 -1.88 -11.14 -7.65
C GLY A 100 -2.32 -11.46 -6.23
N SER A 101 -2.12 -12.72 -5.83
CA SER A 101 -2.65 -13.28 -4.57
C SER A 101 -2.06 -12.61 -3.32
N ARG A 102 -2.78 -12.70 -2.20
CA ARG A 102 -2.36 -12.19 -0.88
C ARG A 102 -1.55 -13.28 -0.18
N LEU A 103 -0.24 -13.07 0.00
CA LEU A 103 0.65 -14.06 0.61
C LEU A 103 0.53 -14.07 2.13
N ALA A 104 0.45 -12.89 2.73
CA ALA A 104 0.26 -12.72 4.17
C ALA A 104 -0.40 -11.37 4.46
N CYS A 105 -1.04 -11.27 5.62
CA CYS A 105 -1.62 -10.05 6.10
C CYS A 105 -1.61 -9.97 7.63
N GLY A 106 -1.83 -8.77 8.16
CA GLY A 106 -1.97 -8.54 9.59
C GLY A 106 -2.56 -7.18 9.90
N VAL A 107 -3.32 -7.10 10.99
CA VAL A 107 -3.95 -5.85 11.44
C VAL A 107 -2.90 -4.93 12.06
N ILE A 108 -2.94 -3.65 11.71
CA ILE A 108 -2.05 -2.62 12.23
C ILE A 108 -2.53 -2.20 13.62
N GLY A 109 -1.82 -2.65 14.65
CA GLY A 109 -2.09 -2.33 16.05
C GLY A 109 -1.26 -1.17 16.59
N ILE A 110 -1.66 -0.68 17.77
CA ILE A 110 -0.89 0.29 18.55
C ILE A 110 0.25 -0.46 19.26
N ALA A 111 1.47 0.09 19.22
CA ALA A 111 2.65 -0.43 19.90
C ALA A 111 3.14 0.54 21.00
N GLN A 112 3.96 0.02 21.93
CA GLN A 112 4.49 0.73 23.10
C GLN A 112 5.85 1.37 22.84
#